data_AF-A0A7V4MYQ7-F1
#
_entry.id   AF-A0A7V4MYQ7-F1
#
_cell.length_a   1.000
_cell.length_b   1.000
_cell.length_c   1.000
_cell.angle_alpha   90.00
_cell.angle_beta   90.00
_cell.angle_gamma   90.00
#
_symmetry.space_group_name_H-M   'P 1'
#
loop_
_entity.id
_entity.type
_entity.pdbx_description
1 polymer ?
#
loop_
_entity_poly.entity_id
_entity_poly.type
_entity_poly.pdbx_seq_one_letter_code
_entity_poly.pdbx_strand_id
1 'polypeptide(L)'
;MNVRELSLEAVPAEVAALRPPPSEDREIAETVAALLADVRARGDAAVVEATARFDWPGITVDALPVPLVELETAFRESDASLLAALETAKENLT
;
A
#
# COMPACT_ATOMS: atom_id res chain seq x y z
N MET A 1 16.70 -17.86 -32.50
CA MET A 1 16.71 -17.67 -31.04
C MET A 1 18.16 -17.59 -30.62
N ASN A 2 18.63 -16.42 -30.17
CA ASN A 2 20.05 -16.21 -29.83
C ASN A 2 20.24 -16.60 -28.36
N VAL A 3 20.51 -17.88 -28.11
CA VAL A 3 20.73 -18.39 -26.75
C VAL A 3 22.19 -18.14 -26.39
N ARG A 4 22.42 -17.28 -25.39
CA ARG A 4 23.76 -17.02 -24.83
C ARG A 4 24.03 -17.98 -23.66
N GLU A 5 25.28 -18.40 -23.52
CA GLU A 5 25.72 -19.24 -22.40
C GLU A 5 25.74 -18.40 -21.12
N LEU A 6 25.05 -18.88 -20.07
CA LEU A 6 25.06 -18.25 -18.75
C LEU A 6 26.25 -18.80 -17.96
N SER A 7 27.25 -17.95 -17.71
CA SER A 7 28.33 -18.24 -16.76
C SER A 7 27.99 -17.68 -15.37
N LEU A 8 28.55 -18.28 -14.31
CA LEU A 8 28.37 -17.79 -12.93
C LEU A 8 28.82 -16.32 -12.76
N GLU A 9 29.80 -15.89 -13.55
CA GLU A 9 30.28 -14.50 -13.58
C GLU A 9 29.29 -13.54 -14.26
N ALA A 10 28.51 -14.03 -15.23
CA ALA A 10 27.53 -13.24 -15.96
C ALA A 10 26.18 -13.13 -15.23
N VAL A 11 25.89 -14.03 -14.27
CA VAL A 11 24.62 -14.05 -13.52
C VAL A 11 24.25 -12.69 -12.91
N PRO A 12 25.14 -11.94 -12.23
CA PRO A 12 24.78 -10.65 -11.66
C PRO A 12 24.33 -9.62 -12.71
N ALA A 13 24.98 -9.60 -13.88
CA ALA A 13 24.65 -8.67 -14.95
C ALA A 13 23.33 -9.04 -15.64
N GLU A 14 23.10 -10.34 -15.89
CA GLU A 14 21.86 -10.84 -16.49
C GLU A 14 20.67 -10.65 -15.52
N VAL A 15 20.86 -10.88 -14.22
CA VAL A 15 19.84 -10.60 -13.19
C VAL A 15 19.55 -9.09 -13.08
N ALA A 16 20.57 -8.24 -13.18
CA ALA A 16 20.37 -6.79 -13.18
C ALA A 16 19.62 -6.32 -14.44
N ALA A 17 19.89 -6.92 -15.60
CA ALA A 17 19.21 -6.60 -16.86
C ALA A 17 17.71 -7.02 -16.87
N LEU A 18 17.34 -8.03 -16.08
CA LEU A 18 15.95 -8.45 -15.89
C LEU A 18 15.21 -7.64 -14.82
N ARG A 19 15.93 -6.91 -13.97
CA ARG A 19 15.32 -6.08 -12.94
C ARG A 19 14.76 -4.81 -13.60
N PRO A 20 13.46 -4.50 -13.43
CA PRO A 20 12.93 -3.21 -13.82
C PRO A 20 13.75 -2.10 -13.15
N PRO A 21 14.17 -1.06 -13.88
CA PRO A 21 14.94 0.03 -13.29
C PRO A 21 14.11 0.68 -12.15
N PRO A 22 14.78 1.17 -11.09
CA PRO A 22 14.09 1.91 -10.05
C PRO A 22 13.39 3.13 -10.64
N SER A 23 12.26 3.54 -10.07
CA SER A 23 11.61 4.79 -10.47
C SER A 23 12.48 5.97 -10.04
N GLU A 24 12.94 6.77 -10.99
CA GLU A 24 13.78 7.97 -10.74
C GLU A 24 12.96 9.26 -10.67
N ASP A 25 11.67 9.18 -10.35
CA ASP A 25 10.81 10.35 -10.29
C ASP A 25 11.09 11.18 -9.03
N ARG A 26 11.98 12.15 -9.21
CA ARG A 26 12.44 13.05 -8.16
C ARG A 26 11.29 13.88 -7.58
N GLU A 27 10.28 14.24 -8.38
CA GLU A 27 9.16 15.04 -7.90
C GLU A 27 8.27 14.23 -6.94
N ILE A 28 8.04 12.96 -7.26
CA ILE A 28 7.34 12.04 -6.35
C ILE A 28 8.12 11.86 -5.06
N ALA A 29 9.44 11.65 -5.14
CA ALA A 29 10.29 11.48 -3.97
C ALA A 29 10.27 12.72 -3.06
N GLU A 30 10.38 13.92 -3.62
CA GLU A 30 10.31 15.19 -2.90
C GLU A 30 8.94 15.39 -2.23
N THR A 31 7.86 15.05 -2.94
CA THR A 31 6.49 15.14 -2.41
C THR A 31 6.26 14.22 -1.22
N VAL A 32 6.68 12.96 -1.32
CA VAL A 32 6.54 11.98 -0.23
C VAL A 32 7.41 12.37 0.96
N ALA A 33 8.64 12.87 0.72
CA ALA A 33 9.51 13.35 1.79
C ALA A 33 8.87 14.52 2.57
N ALA A 34 8.22 15.45 1.87
CA ALA A 34 7.48 16.55 2.49
C ALA A 34 6.30 16.05 3.33
N LEU A 35 5.46 15.13 2.80
CA LEU A 35 4.34 14.54 3.54
C LEU A 35 4.81 13.84 4.82
N LEU A 36 5.88 13.06 4.75
CA LEU A 36 6.44 12.37 5.92
C LEU A 36 7.02 13.34 6.95
N ALA A 37 7.72 14.39 6.50
CA ALA A 37 8.24 15.41 7.41
C ALA A 37 7.11 16.12 8.15
N ASP A 38 6.02 16.38 7.46
CA ASP A 38 4.85 17.07 7.99
C ASP A 38 4.08 16.20 9.01
N VAL A 39 3.84 14.93 8.70
CA VAL A 39 3.27 13.97 9.65
C VAL A 39 4.13 13.82 10.90
N ARG A 40 5.47 13.81 10.77
CA ARG A 40 6.37 13.76 11.94
C ARG A 40 6.29 15.02 12.79
N ALA A 41 6.07 16.19 12.18
CA ALA A 41 6.03 17.47 12.88
C ALA A 41 4.66 17.77 13.51
N ARG A 42 3.56 17.43 12.83
CA ARG A 42 2.19 17.81 13.21
C ARG A 42 1.26 16.66 13.57
N GLY A 43 1.68 15.40 13.37
CA GLY A 43 0.89 14.22 13.69
C GLY A 43 -0.43 14.17 12.94
N ASP A 44 -1.51 13.85 13.66
CA ASP A 44 -2.85 13.62 13.11
C ASP A 44 -3.40 14.81 12.31
N ALA A 45 -3.01 16.05 12.65
CA ALA A 45 -3.43 17.21 11.88
C ALA A 45 -2.92 17.18 10.43
N ALA A 46 -1.68 16.74 10.22
CA ALA A 46 -1.13 16.57 8.87
C ALA A 46 -1.76 15.36 8.15
N VAL A 47 -2.10 14.29 8.89
CA VAL A 47 -2.82 13.15 8.31
C VAL A 47 -4.20 13.58 7.83
N VAL A 48 -4.99 14.27 8.65
CA VAL A 48 -6.31 14.81 8.28
C VAL A 48 -6.22 15.73 7.07
N GLU A 49 -5.24 16.62 7.02
CA GLU A 49 -5.06 17.52 5.88
C GLU A 49 -4.74 16.76 4.59
N ALA A 50 -3.84 15.77 4.65
CA ALA A 50 -3.51 14.93 3.51
C ALA A 50 -4.70 14.08 3.06
N THR A 51 -5.40 13.41 3.99
CA THR A 51 -6.59 12.61 3.69
C THR A 51 -7.71 13.48 3.11
N ALA A 52 -7.93 14.69 3.64
CA ALA A 52 -8.90 15.63 3.09
C ALA A 52 -8.60 16.05 1.66
N ARG A 53 -7.30 16.15 1.32
CA ARG A 53 -6.84 16.52 -0.02
C ARG A 53 -6.99 15.38 -1.02
N PHE A 54 -6.69 14.14 -0.63
CA PHE A 54 -6.54 13.04 -1.58
C PHE A 54 -7.73 12.07 -1.60
N ASP A 55 -8.41 11.86 -0.46
CA ASP A 55 -9.34 10.73 -0.31
C ASP A 55 -10.74 11.17 0.15
N TRP A 56 -10.82 11.92 1.26
CA TRP A 56 -12.07 12.19 1.95
C TRP A 56 -12.16 13.66 2.44
N PRO A 57 -12.71 14.56 1.61
CA PRO A 57 -12.92 15.95 2.00
C PRO A 57 -13.78 16.08 3.26
N GLY A 58 -13.31 16.87 4.23
CA GLY A 58 -14.04 17.15 5.48
C GLY A 58 -13.82 16.13 6.61
N ILE A 59 -12.90 15.17 6.43
CA ILE A 59 -12.47 14.26 7.49
C ILE A 59 -11.96 15.02 8.72
N THR A 60 -12.20 14.45 9.90
CA THR A 60 -11.70 14.95 11.19
C THR A 60 -10.86 13.88 11.86
N VAL A 61 -10.05 14.26 12.85
CA VAL A 61 -9.20 13.31 13.59
C VAL A 61 -10.04 12.20 14.21
N ASP A 62 -11.17 12.55 14.84
CA ASP A 62 -12.07 11.59 15.50
C ASP A 62 -12.75 10.62 14.54
N ALA A 63 -12.84 10.97 13.25
CA ALA A 63 -13.46 10.14 12.22
C ALA A 63 -12.43 9.33 11.40
N LEU A 64 -11.12 9.43 11.71
CA LEU A 64 -10.09 8.57 11.10
C LEU A 64 -10.27 7.09 11.49
N PRO A 65 -10.56 6.73 12.75
CA PRO A 65 -10.77 5.34 13.11
C PRO A 65 -12.16 4.86 12.66
N VAL A 66 -12.21 3.71 11.98
CA VAL A 66 -13.49 3.07 11.64
C VAL A 66 -14.13 2.50 12.92
N PRO A 67 -15.36 2.88 13.28
CA PRO A 67 -16.03 2.37 14.48
C PRO A 67 -16.25 0.85 14.42
N LEU A 68 -16.06 0.16 15.54
CA LEU A 68 -16.26 -1.31 15.63
C LEU A 68 -17.67 -1.72 15.19
N VAL A 69 -18.68 -0.93 15.54
CA VAL A 69 -20.07 -1.18 15.15
C VAL A 69 -20.28 -1.16 13.63
N GLU A 70 -19.53 -0.34 12.90
CA GLU A 70 -19.58 -0.30 11.43
C GLU A 70 -18.94 -1.56 10.84
N LEU A 71 -17.82 -2.03 11.42
CA LEU A 71 -17.18 -3.28 11.02
C LEU A 71 -18.08 -4.50 11.24
N GLU A 72 -18.73 -4.59 12.41
CA GLU A 72 -19.68 -5.66 12.73
C GLU A 72 -20.92 -5.63 11.82
N THR A 73 -21.35 -4.43 11.44
CA THR A 73 -22.48 -4.27 10.51
C THR A 73 -22.08 -4.73 9.12
N ALA A 74 -20.93 -4.29 8.61
CA ALA A 74 -20.41 -4.73 7.31
C ALA A 74 -20.21 -6.25 7.25
N PHE A 75 -19.73 -6.87 8.34
CA PHE A 75 -19.63 -8.33 8.43
C PHE A 75 -20.99 -9.02 8.32
N ARG A 76 -22.01 -8.53 9.05
CA ARG A 76 -23.37 -9.11 9.02
C ARG A 76 -24.07 -8.92 7.67
N GLU A 77 -23.78 -7.84 6.96
CA GLU A 77 -24.37 -7.53 5.66
C GLU A 77 -23.64 -8.19 4.49
N SER A 78 -22.46 -8.75 4.73
CA SER A 78 -21.67 -9.44 3.71
C SER A 78 -22.31 -10.77 3.29
N ASP A 79 -22.16 -11.12 2.02
CA ASP A 79 -22.65 -12.40 1.50
C ASP A 79 -21.96 -13.60 2.17
N ALA A 80 -22.75 -14.60 2.57
CA ALA A 80 -22.24 -15.75 3.30
C ALA A 80 -21.24 -16.60 2.50
N SER A 81 -21.39 -16.68 1.17
CA SER A 81 -20.46 -17.44 0.33
C SER A 81 -19.12 -16.71 0.17
N LEU A 82 -19.15 -15.37 0.11
CA LEU A 82 -17.94 -14.55 0.14
C LEU A 82 -17.20 -14.70 1.46
N LEU A 83 -17.90 -14.64 2.60
CA LEU A 83 -17.30 -14.83 3.91
C LEU A 83 -16.64 -16.21 4.04
N ALA A 84 -17.31 -17.27 3.58
CA ALA A 84 -16.73 -18.63 3.58
C ALA A 84 -15.46 -18.73 2.71
N ALA A 85 -15.42 -18.04 1.57
CA ALA A 85 -14.24 -18.00 0.70
C ALA A 85 -13.07 -17.26 1.36
N LEU A 86 -13.35 -16.13 2.04
CA LEU A 86 -12.33 -15.37 2.78
C LEU A 86 -11.78 -16.16 3.97
N GLU A 87 -12.63 -16.90 4.70
CA GLU A 87 -12.19 -17.79 5.77
C GLU A 87 -11.28 -18.90 5.26
N THR A 88 -11.65 -19.54 4.14
CA THR A 88 -10.79 -20.54 3.49
C THR A 88 -9.44 -19.93 3.07
N ALA A 89 -9.44 -18.71 2.52
CA ALA A 89 -8.20 -18.02 2.15
C ALA A 89 -7.33 -17.71 3.38
N LYS A 90 -7.95 -17.27 4.49
CA LYS A 90 -7.27 -17.02 5.76
C LYS A 90 -6.55 -18.27 6.25
N GLU A 91 -7.24 -19.41 6.29
CA GLU A 91 -6.67 -20.71 6.71
C GLU A 91 -5.48 -21.15 5.85
N ASN A 92 -5.47 -20.82 4.55
CA ASN A 92 -4.37 -21.18 3.66
C ASN A 92 -3.13 -20.28 3.80
N LEU A 93 -3.27 -19.10 4.40
CA LEU A 93 -2.20 -18.08 4.50
C LEU A 93 -1.52 -18.04 5.87
N THR A 94 -2.05 -18.77 6.86
CA THR A 94 -1.56 -18.81 8.25
C THR A 94 -1.10 -20.20 8.65
#